data_AF-A0A1T4WKA5-F1
#
_entry.id   AF-A0A1T4WKA5-F1
#
_cell.length_a   1.000
_cell.length_b   1.000
_cell.length_c   1.000
_cell.angle_alpha   90.00
_cell.angle_beta   90.00
_cell.angle_gamma   90.00
#
_symmetry.space_group_name_H-M   'P 1'
#
loop_
_entity.id
_entity.type
_entity.pdbx_description
1 polymer ?
#
loop_
_entity_poly.entity_id
_entity_poly.type
_entity_poly.pdbx_seq_one_letter_code
_entity_poly.pdbx_strand_id
1 'polypeptide(L)'
;MDGFNTFEKQDKVLLGLNSGSDAAAAMRILQQQGFAVQTFTAEHEVTPAGLLQLLADKAAELDCAFIATGHYARIEVDGEGLSHLLPAADTEADQSAALAGLPQEVLAKLVLPLGEFTKAEVAEMLADTAE
;
A
#
# COMPACT_ATOMS: atom_id res chain seq x y z
N MET A 1 30.04 -27.12 -8.15
CA MET A 1 30.22 -26.64 -6.77
C MET A 1 29.51 -25.30 -6.66
N ASP A 2 28.38 -25.35 -5.97
CA ASP A 2 27.62 -24.35 -5.19
C ASP A 2 28.11 -22.88 -5.26
N GLY A 3 27.27 -21.87 -5.41
CA GLY A 3 25.82 -21.82 -5.19
C GLY A 3 25.20 -20.64 -5.93
N PHE A 4 23.91 -20.80 -6.19
CA PHE A 4 23.02 -19.84 -6.81
C PHE A 4 23.19 -18.44 -6.20
N ASN A 5 23.45 -17.44 -7.03
CA ASN A 5 23.02 -16.07 -6.77
C ASN A 5 21.48 -16.04 -6.89
N THR A 6 20.78 -16.67 -5.93
CA THR A 6 19.38 -16.34 -5.70
C THR A 6 19.43 -15.03 -4.95
N PHE A 7 19.55 -13.91 -5.69
CA PHE A 7 19.04 -12.65 -5.17
C PHE A 7 17.60 -12.96 -4.77
N GLU A 8 17.36 -13.08 -3.47
CA GLU A 8 16.02 -13.14 -2.91
C GLU A 8 15.28 -11.99 -3.60
N LYS A 9 14.34 -12.32 -4.48
CA LYS A 9 13.48 -11.31 -5.10
C LYS A 9 12.64 -10.76 -3.96
N GLN A 10 13.17 -9.78 -3.24
CA GLN A 10 12.35 -8.99 -2.34
C GLN A 10 11.26 -8.37 -3.21
N ASP A 11 10.02 -8.70 -2.91
CA ASP A 11 8.90 -8.08 -3.56
C ASP A 11 8.98 -6.57 -3.33
N LYS A 12 9.04 -5.83 -4.44
CA LYS A 12 9.12 -4.37 -4.42
C LYS A 12 7.72 -3.81 -4.38
N VAL A 13 7.52 -2.83 -3.51
CA VAL A 13 6.24 -2.17 -3.31
C VAL A 13 6.39 -0.68 -3.58
N LEU A 14 5.59 -0.13 -4.50
CA LEU A 14 5.55 1.30 -4.76
C LEU A 14 4.51 1.98 -3.87
N LEU A 15 4.96 2.72 -2.86
CA LEU A 15 4.14 3.48 -1.94
C LEU A 15 3.85 4.89 -2.48
N GLY A 16 2.58 5.23 -2.63
CA GLY A 16 2.12 6.58 -2.97
C GLY A 16 2.14 7.53 -1.77
N LEU A 17 2.84 8.65 -1.90
CA LEU A 17 2.90 9.69 -0.87
C LEU A 17 1.87 10.81 -1.14
N ASN A 18 0.68 10.70 -0.54
CA ASN A 18 -0.30 11.82 -0.50
C ASN A 18 -0.65 12.29 0.91
N SER A 19 -0.28 11.55 1.96
CA SER A 19 -0.67 11.86 3.33
C SER A 19 0.48 11.54 4.27
N GLY A 20 1.09 12.59 4.84
CA GLY A 20 2.44 12.55 5.43
C GLY A 20 2.65 11.48 6.50
N SER A 21 1.82 11.46 7.54
CA SER A 21 1.99 10.54 8.68
C SER A 21 1.55 9.11 8.34
N ASP A 22 0.42 8.95 7.67
CA ASP A 22 -0.12 7.65 7.28
C ASP A 22 0.83 6.92 6.32
N ALA A 23 1.41 7.64 5.35
CA ALA A 23 2.39 7.05 4.45
C ALA A 23 3.69 6.63 5.18
N ALA A 24 4.14 7.39 6.17
CA ALA A 24 5.31 7.02 6.96
C ALA A 24 5.07 5.71 7.75
N ALA A 25 3.89 5.57 8.35
CA ALA A 25 3.51 4.35 9.06
C ALA A 25 3.36 3.16 8.10
N ALA A 26 2.69 3.36 6.97
CA ALA A 26 2.57 2.36 5.91
C ALA A 26 3.93 1.87 5.41
N MET A 27 4.86 2.79 5.16
CA MET A 27 6.24 2.47 4.75
C MET A 27 6.93 1.59 5.79
N ARG A 28 6.82 1.95 7.07
CA ARG A 28 7.45 1.22 8.17
C ARG A 28 6.88 -0.20 8.29
N ILE A 29 5.56 -0.36 8.24
CA ILE A 29 4.90 -1.66 8.29
C ILE A 29 5.40 -2.57 7.15
N LEU A 30 5.43 -2.05 5.93
CA LEU A 30 5.91 -2.80 4.76
C LEU A 30 7.39 -3.18 4.88
N GLN A 31 8.25 -2.27 5.36
CA GLN A 31 9.65 -2.55 5.60
C GLN A 31 9.85 -3.63 6.69
N GLN A 32 9.06 -3.59 7.76
CA GLN A 32 9.09 -4.61 8.82
C GLN A 32 8.63 -5.99 8.32
N GLN A 33 7.73 -6.01 7.34
CA GLN A 33 7.30 -7.23 6.64
C GLN A 33 8.34 -7.74 5.62
N GLY A 34 9.45 -7.03 5.42
CA GLY A 34 10.54 -7.43 4.54
C GLY A 34 10.39 -6.98 3.08
N PHE A 35 9.41 -6.13 2.77
CA PHE A 35 9.24 -5.57 1.43
C PHE A 35 10.27 -4.48 1.14
N ALA A 36 10.73 -4.43 -0.11
CA ALA A 36 11.53 -3.32 -0.61
C ALA A 36 10.60 -2.17 -1.02
N VAL A 37 10.45 -1.17 -0.15
CA VAL A 37 9.53 -0.05 -0.38
C VAL A 37 10.19 1.07 -1.18
N GLN A 38 9.57 1.44 -2.29
CA GLN A 38 9.92 2.62 -3.09
C GLN A 38 8.79 3.64 -3.00
N THR A 39 9.09 4.93 -2.94
CA THR A 39 8.08 5.98 -2.81
C THR A 39 7.86 6.71 -4.12
N PHE A 40 6.62 7.05 -4.44
CA PHE A 40 6.27 7.90 -5.57
C PHE A 40 5.33 9.03 -5.13
N THR A 41 5.65 10.25 -5.57
CA THR A 41 4.85 11.45 -5.34
C THR A 41 4.43 12.00 -6.70
N ALA A 42 3.13 12.20 -6.90
CA ALA A 42 2.63 12.86 -8.10
C ALA A 42 2.85 14.37 -8.00
N GLU A 43 3.48 14.99 -9.00
CA GLU A 43 3.78 16.43 -9.02
C GLU A 43 2.59 17.30 -9.45
N HIS A 44 1.53 16.69 -10.02
CA HIS A 44 0.34 17.40 -10.52
C HIS A 44 -0.91 16.98 -9.76
N GLU A 45 -1.88 17.89 -9.66
CA GLU A 45 -3.18 17.62 -9.05
C GLU A 45 -3.95 16.60 -9.90
N VAL A 46 -3.86 15.33 -9.52
CA VAL A 46 -4.60 14.23 -10.13
C VAL A 46 -5.77 13.88 -9.21
N THR A 47 -6.91 13.51 -9.79
CA THR A 47 -8.01 12.96 -9.00
C THR A 47 -7.54 11.73 -8.20
N PRO A 48 -8.12 11.43 -7.03
CA PRO A 48 -7.70 10.30 -6.20
C PRO A 48 -7.66 8.97 -6.98
N ALA A 49 -8.67 8.73 -7.83
CA ALA A 49 -8.72 7.56 -8.70
C ALA A 49 -7.62 7.59 -9.79
N GLY A 50 -7.36 8.75 -10.40
CA GLY A 50 -6.30 8.89 -11.40
C GLY A 50 -4.89 8.72 -10.80
N LEU A 51 -4.71 9.08 -9.54
CA LEU A 51 -3.45 8.90 -8.83
C LEU A 51 -3.14 7.41 -8.59
N LEU A 52 -4.14 6.62 -8.20
CA LEU A 52 -3.98 5.16 -8.03
C LEU A 52 -3.64 4.47 -9.35
N GLN A 53 -4.27 4.90 -10.45
CA GLN A 53 -3.93 4.39 -11.78
C GLN A 53 -2.50 4.78 -12.19
N LEU A 54 -2.08 6.02 -11.91
CA LEU A 54 -0.71 6.48 -12.15
C LEU A 54 0.31 5.68 -11.33
N LEU A 55 -0.01 5.38 -10.07
CA LEU A 55 0.83 4.51 -9.23
C LEU A 55 0.96 3.11 -9.80
N ALA A 56 -0.14 2.52 -10.28
CA ALA A 56 -0.11 1.20 -10.90
C ALA A 56 0.77 1.17 -12.16
N ASP A 57 0.67 2.20 -13.00
CA ASP A 57 1.49 2.36 -14.20
C ASP A 57 2.97 2.53 -13.84
N LYS A 58 3.28 3.42 -12.89
CA LYS A 58 4.64 3.65 -12.38
C LYS A 58 5.24 2.42 -11.72
N ALA A 59 4.44 1.64 -11.00
CA ALA A 59 4.89 0.38 -10.41
C ALA A 59 5.30 -0.63 -11.47
N ALA A 60 4.55 -0.72 -12.57
CA ALA A 60 4.92 -1.55 -13.71
C ALA A 60 6.24 -1.08 -14.37
N GLU A 61 6.46 0.23 -14.51
CA GLU A 61 7.71 0.79 -15.03
C GLU A 61 8.91 0.55 -14.10
N LEU A 62 8.68 0.54 -12.80
CA LEU A 62 9.71 0.39 -11.76
C LEU A 62 9.95 -1.07 -11.33
N ASP A 63 9.34 -2.04 -12.03
CA ASP A 63 9.41 -3.47 -11.69
C ASP A 63 8.97 -3.75 -10.24
N CYS A 64 7.94 -3.03 -9.79
CA CYS A 64 7.29 -3.24 -8.50
C CYS A 64 6.16 -4.25 -8.64
N ALA A 65 6.18 -5.29 -7.80
CA ALA A 65 5.15 -6.32 -7.80
C ALA A 65 3.81 -5.77 -7.28
N PHE A 66 3.87 -4.82 -6.34
CA PHE A 66 2.69 -4.27 -5.67
C PHE A 66 2.74 -2.73 -5.59
N ILE A 67 1.57 -2.13 -5.40
CA ILE A 67 1.41 -0.72 -5.04
C ILE A 67 0.85 -0.62 -3.64
N ALA A 68 1.27 0.38 -2.87
CA ALA A 68 0.72 0.64 -1.56
C ALA A 68 0.29 2.08 -1.39
N THR A 69 -0.67 2.31 -0.50
CA THR A 69 -1.09 3.66 -0.09
C THR A 69 -1.45 3.68 1.39
N GLY A 70 -1.45 4.88 1.99
CA GLY A 70 -1.88 5.07 3.38
C GLY A 70 -3.40 5.17 3.57
N HIS A 71 -4.20 4.54 2.70
CA HIS A 71 -5.65 4.51 2.88
C HIS A 71 -6.03 3.44 3.90
N TYR A 72 -6.98 3.78 4.77
CA TYR A 72 -7.58 2.84 5.70
C TYR A 72 -8.69 2.08 4.96
N ALA A 73 -8.34 0.93 4.40
CA ALA A 73 -9.27 -0.08 3.92
C ALA A 73 -8.53 -1.42 3.80
N ARG A 74 -9.24 -2.52 3.60
CA ARG A 74 -8.64 -3.85 3.48
C ARG A 74 -8.92 -4.46 2.12
N ILE A 75 -7.98 -5.25 1.63
CA ILE A 75 -8.17 -6.05 0.42
C ILE A 75 -8.12 -7.50 0.84
N GLU A 76 -9.15 -8.26 0.47
CA GLU A 76 -9.22 -9.70 0.68
C GLU A 76 -9.34 -10.40 -0.67
N VAL A 77 -8.56 -11.46 -0.87
CA VAL A 77 -8.63 -12.26 -2.08
C VAL A 77 -9.51 -13.48 -1.80
N ASP A 78 -10.60 -13.63 -2.54
CA ASP A 78 -11.51 -14.77 -2.41
C ASP A 78 -10.87 -16.07 -2.96
N GLY A 79 -11.50 -17.22 -2.69
CA GLY A 79 -11.08 -18.52 -3.22
C GLY A 79 -11.03 -18.61 -4.75
N GLU A 80 -11.72 -17.72 -5.46
CA GLU A 80 -11.64 -17.59 -6.93
C GLU A 80 -10.48 -16.69 -7.41
N GLY A 81 -9.72 -16.09 -6.51
CA GLY A 81 -8.61 -15.17 -6.83
C GLY A 81 -9.05 -13.73 -7.12
N LEU A 82 -10.31 -13.38 -6.82
CA LEU A 82 -10.85 -12.03 -6.98
C LEU A 82 -10.53 -11.17 -5.76
N SER A 83 -10.14 -9.91 -5.99
CA SER A 83 -9.79 -8.98 -4.93
C SER A 83 -11.01 -8.16 -4.51
N HIS A 84 -11.43 -8.33 -3.27
CA HIS A 84 -12.55 -7.65 -2.66
C HIS A 84 -12.06 -6.53 -1.75
N LEU A 85 -12.62 -5.35 -1.96
CA LEU A 85 -12.41 -4.24 -1.06
C LEU A 85 -13.33 -4.37 0.15
N LEU A 86 -12.73 -4.36 1.33
CA LEU A 86 -13.39 -4.43 2.61
C LEU A 86 -13.19 -3.11 3.38
N PRO A 87 -14.14 -2.75 4.25
CA PRO A 87 -13.95 -1.61 5.13
C PRO A 87 -12.76 -1.82 6.07
N ALA A 88 -12.12 -0.73 6.46
CA ALA A 88 -11.07 -0.72 7.47
C ALA A 88 -11.54 -1.37 8.78
N ALA A 89 -10.59 -1.82 9.60
CA ALA A 89 -10.87 -2.24 10.97
C ALA A 89 -11.46 -1.08 11.80
N ASP A 90 -10.99 0.14 11.54
CA ASP A 90 -11.52 1.36 12.14
C ASP A 90 -12.59 1.99 11.24
N THR A 91 -13.85 1.87 11.63
CA THR A 91 -14.98 2.40 10.86
C THR A 91 -14.97 3.93 10.76
N GLU A 92 -14.37 4.63 11.72
CA GLU A 92 -14.29 6.10 11.72
C GLU A 92 -13.24 6.63 10.72
N ALA A 93 -12.18 5.85 10.50
CA ALA A 93 -11.15 6.14 9.51
C ALA A 93 -11.41 5.49 8.15
N ASP A 94 -12.48 4.71 7.98
CA ASP A 94 -12.74 3.95 6.74
C ASP A 94 -12.74 4.84 5.49
N GLN A 95 -11.89 4.48 4.53
CA GLN A 95 -11.74 5.11 3.23
C GLN A 95 -12.05 4.16 2.07
N SER A 96 -12.67 3.01 2.37
CA SER A 96 -13.04 2.02 1.35
C SER A 96 -13.94 2.63 0.25
N ALA A 97 -14.82 3.57 0.60
CA ALA A 97 -15.69 4.24 -0.38
C ALA A 97 -14.92 4.96 -1.49
N ALA A 98 -13.71 5.49 -1.21
CA ALA A 98 -12.88 6.15 -2.21
C ALA A 98 -12.23 5.18 -3.21
N LEU A 99 -12.08 3.92 -2.82
CA LEU A 99 -11.40 2.87 -3.57
C LEU A 99 -12.38 1.91 -4.29
N ALA A 100 -13.68 2.01 -3.99
CA ALA A 100 -14.73 1.13 -4.51
C ALA A 100 -14.92 1.19 -6.05
N GLY A 101 -14.30 2.15 -6.73
CA GLY A 101 -14.35 2.29 -8.20
C GLY A 101 -13.12 1.76 -8.94
N LEU A 102 -12.16 1.14 -8.25
CA LEU A 102 -10.93 0.66 -8.88
C LEU A 102 -11.14 -0.63 -9.68
N PRO A 103 -10.44 -0.80 -10.82
CA PRO A 103 -10.49 -2.04 -11.57
C PRO A 103 -9.77 -3.17 -10.80
N GLN A 104 -10.21 -4.42 -11.03
CA GLN A 104 -9.66 -5.61 -10.35
C GLN A 104 -8.15 -5.77 -10.52
N GLU A 105 -7.59 -5.37 -11.67
CA GLU A 105 -6.15 -5.39 -11.92
C GLU A 105 -5.34 -4.49 -10.97
N VAL A 106 -5.93 -3.37 -10.54
CA VAL A 106 -5.31 -2.44 -9.57
C VAL A 106 -5.53 -3.00 -8.17
N LEU A 107 -6.74 -3.45 -7.84
CA LEU A 107 -7.06 -4.05 -6.53
C LEU A 107 -6.16 -5.26 -6.23
N ALA A 108 -5.90 -6.12 -7.20
CA ALA A 108 -5.06 -7.30 -7.04
C ALA A 108 -3.59 -6.99 -6.74
N LYS A 109 -3.13 -5.77 -7.06
CA LYS A 109 -1.78 -5.29 -6.77
C LYS A 109 -1.73 -4.32 -5.60
N LEU A 110 -2.90 -3.91 -5.09
CA LEU A 110 -3.03 -2.88 -4.08
C LEU A 110 -2.84 -3.46 -2.67
N VAL A 111 -1.92 -2.87 -1.93
CA VAL A 111 -1.61 -3.22 -0.54
C VAL A 111 -1.97 -2.04 0.35
N LEU A 112 -2.79 -2.29 1.36
CA LEU A 112 -3.30 -1.27 2.28
C LEU A 112 -2.86 -1.63 3.71
N PRO A 113 -1.60 -1.31 4.08
CA PRO A 113 -1.03 -1.76 5.34
C PRO A 113 -1.73 -1.15 6.56
N LEU A 114 -2.43 -0.02 6.41
CA LEU A 114 -3.18 0.62 7.49
C LEU A 114 -4.60 0.07 7.67
N GLY A 115 -5.04 -0.86 6.81
CA GLY A 115 -6.40 -1.38 6.83
C GLY A 115 -6.79 -2.08 8.14
N GLU A 116 -5.82 -2.61 8.87
CA GLU A 116 -6.02 -3.32 10.13
C GLU A 116 -5.74 -2.46 11.38
N PHE A 117 -5.30 -1.22 11.20
CA PHE A 117 -4.89 -0.36 12.30
C PHE A 117 -5.87 0.80 12.51
N THR A 118 -6.04 1.16 13.77
CA THR A 118 -6.73 2.40 14.15
C THR A 118 -5.79 3.60 14.01
N LYS A 119 -6.35 4.81 13.86
CA LYS A 119 -5.54 6.04 13.87
C LYS A 119 -4.71 6.22 15.14
N ALA A 120 -5.21 5.73 16.27
CA ALA A 120 -4.49 5.73 17.54
C ALA A 120 -3.24 4.85 17.45
N GLU A 121 -3.38 3.61 17.00
CA GLU A 121 -2.24 2.69 16.82
C GLU A 121 -1.20 3.24 15.83
N VAL A 122 -1.65 3.81 14.71
CA VAL A 122 -0.75 4.44 13.73
C VAL A 122 0.03 5.60 14.35
N ALA A 123 -0.63 6.44 15.17
CA ALA A 123 0.03 7.53 15.87
C ALA A 123 1.04 7.02 16.91
N GLU A 124 0.71 5.95 17.64
CA GLU A 124 1.62 5.32 18.61
C GLU A 124 2.86 4.71 17.93
N MET A 125 2.70 4.03 16.79
CA MET A 125 3.81 3.49 16.01
C MET A 125 4.82 4.56 15.56
N LEU A 126 4.30 5.74 15.20
CA LEU A 126 5.14 6.86 14.80
C LEU A 126 5.80 7.54 16.01
N ALA A 127 5.11 7.60 17.16
CA ALA A 127 5.63 8.18 18.39
C ALA A 127 6.76 7.34 19.02
N ASP A 128 6.64 6.01 19.04
CA ASP A 128 7.63 5.05 19.56
C ASP A 128 8.99 5.13 18.83
N THR A 129 9.01 5.73 17.64
CA THR A 129 10.23 5.89 16.83
C THR A 129 11.03 7.14 17.18
N ALA A 130 10.47 8.07 17.95
CA ALA A 130 11.12 9.33 18.29
C ALA A 130 12.12 9.22 19.46
N GLU A 131 12.39 8.01 19.95
CA GLU A 131 13.32 7.72 21.07
C GLU A 131 14.68 7.15 20.62
#